data_AF-A0A496S4B5-F1
#
_entry.id   AF-A0A496S4B5-F1
#
_cell.length_a   1.000
_cell.length_b   1.000
_cell.length_c   1.000
_cell.angle_alpha   90.00
_cell.angle_beta   90.00
_cell.angle_gamma   90.00
#
_symmetry.space_group_name_H-M   'P 1'
#
loop_
_entity.id
_entity.type
_entity.pdbx_description
1 polymer ?
#
loop_
_entity_poly.entity_id
_entity_poly.type
_entity_poly.pdbx_seq_one_letter_code
_entity_poly.pdbx_strand_id
1 'polypeptide(L)'
;MQVTSYKPQAASHLRQYRFKQFCFILGIVGLSLVCFIQGGGRLYGKEKEVEIIKVETKEITGEVISFSPMKNPKFIGVAYQVGDVGYDAFFKVDENVKIVHKRSLDEIKLGDMVSVTYNEITQKTEGGREQTVRVAKTIRFIKPATREVRPELKKSKASENLKTDFEIKGYKSVE
;
A
#
# COMPACT_ATOMS: atom_id res chain seq x y z
N MET A 1 78.53 54.27 -20.02
CA MET A 1 77.49 53.45 -20.70
C MET A 1 76.47 53.03 -19.65
N GLN A 2 75.25 53.59 -19.70
CA GLN A 2 74.13 53.15 -18.86
C GLN A 2 73.23 52.24 -19.69
N VAL A 3 72.89 51.08 -19.13
CA VAL A 3 71.94 50.12 -19.70
C VAL A 3 70.59 50.33 -19.03
N THR A 4 69.55 50.51 -19.84
CA THR A 4 68.15 50.63 -19.45
C THR A 4 67.58 49.28 -18.99
N SER A 5 66.76 49.29 -17.94
CA SER A 5 65.95 48.14 -17.55
C SER A 5 64.50 48.59 -17.33
N TYR A 6 63.65 48.32 -18.31
CA TYR A 6 62.19 48.47 -18.22
C TYR A 6 61.59 47.30 -17.43
N LYS A 7 60.78 47.59 -16.41
CA LYS A 7 59.92 46.59 -15.72
C LYS A 7 58.48 46.73 -16.22
N PRO A 8 57.78 45.63 -16.57
CA PRO A 8 56.39 45.70 -17.02
C PRO A 8 55.43 45.72 -15.82
N GLN A 9 54.51 46.68 -15.84
CA GLN A 9 53.50 46.93 -14.82
C GLN A 9 52.11 46.64 -15.41
N ALA A 10 51.75 45.37 -15.63
CA ALA A 10 50.48 45.05 -16.32
C ALA A 10 49.87 43.67 -15.96
N ALA A 11 50.14 43.10 -14.78
CA ALA A 11 49.67 41.74 -14.46
C ALA A 11 48.69 41.62 -13.27
N SER A 12 48.33 42.72 -12.59
CA SER A 12 47.54 42.66 -11.34
C SER A 12 46.03 42.85 -11.52
N HIS A 13 45.55 43.44 -12.62
CA HIS A 13 44.13 43.79 -12.78
C HIS A 13 43.21 42.63 -13.25
N LEU A 14 43.75 41.60 -13.90
CA LEU A 14 42.96 40.49 -14.45
C LEU A 14 42.52 39.45 -13.39
N ARG A 15 43.18 39.41 -12.23
CA ARG A 15 42.89 38.42 -11.16
C ARG A 15 41.69 38.79 -10.29
N GLN A 16 41.40 40.08 -10.13
CA GLN A 16 40.34 40.55 -9.23
C GLN A 16 38.92 40.33 -9.79
N TYR A 17 38.73 40.41 -11.10
CA TYR A 17 37.42 40.26 -11.74
C TYR A 17 36.91 38.81 -11.72
N ARG A 18 37.80 37.82 -11.84
CA ARG A 18 37.41 36.39 -11.83
C ARG A 18 36.96 35.92 -10.44
N PHE A 19 37.48 36.52 -9.37
CA PHE A 19 37.12 36.16 -7.99
C PHE A 19 35.71 36.66 -7.61
N LYS A 20 35.33 37.86 -8.05
CA LYS A 20 33.98 38.42 -7.82
C LYS A 20 32.89 37.64 -8.54
N GLN A 21 33.14 37.14 -9.76
CA GLN A 21 32.20 36.29 -10.48
C GLN A 21 31.98 34.93 -9.81
N PHE A 22 33.01 34.34 -9.21
CA PHE A 22 32.91 33.06 -8.50
C PHE A 22 32.03 33.14 -7.24
N CYS A 23 32.14 34.22 -6.46
CA CYS A 23 31.30 34.41 -5.27
C CYS A 23 29.82 34.64 -5.62
N PHE A 24 29.53 35.27 -6.76
CA PHE A 24 28.15 35.54 -7.20
C PHE A 24 27.43 34.26 -7.65
N ILE A 25 28.13 33.35 -8.35
CA ILE A 25 27.59 32.06 -8.79
C ILE A 25 27.37 31.11 -7.61
N LEU A 26 28.30 31.06 -6.64
CA LEU A 26 28.13 30.27 -5.41
C LEU A 26 26.95 30.75 -4.55
N GLY A 27 26.67 32.06 -4.52
CA GLY A 27 25.51 32.62 -3.82
C GLY A 27 24.15 32.22 -4.43
N ILE A 28 24.05 32.17 -5.76
CA ILE A 28 22.80 31.79 -6.46
C ILE A 28 22.50 30.29 -6.32
N VAL A 29 23.54 29.43 -6.37
CA VAL A 29 23.39 27.98 -6.19
C VAL A 29 23.06 27.61 -4.73
N GLY A 30 23.57 28.37 -3.75
CA GLY A 30 23.22 28.19 -2.34
C GLY A 30 21.76 28.55 -2.03
N LEU A 31 21.20 29.57 -2.68
CA LEU A 31 19.83 30.03 -2.45
C LEU A 31 18.78 29.10 -3.06
N SER A 32 19.07 28.45 -4.21
CA SER A 32 18.13 27.52 -4.86
C SER A 32 17.96 26.20 -4.08
N LEU A 33 18.97 25.76 -3.34
CA LEU A 33 18.89 24.54 -2.52
C LEU A 33 17.96 24.70 -1.30
N VAL A 34 17.84 25.91 -0.74
CA VAL A 34 17.01 26.19 0.44
C VAL A 34 15.50 26.21 0.08
N CYS A 35 15.15 26.66 -1.13
CA CYS A 35 13.75 26.69 -1.57
C CYS A 35 13.16 25.29 -1.83
N PHE A 36 13.98 24.30 -2.23
CA PHE A 36 13.49 22.94 -2.47
C PHE A 36 13.14 22.17 -1.18
N ILE A 37 13.76 22.51 -0.05
CA ILE A 37 13.49 21.83 1.23
C ILE A 37 12.17 22.31 1.85
N GLN A 38 11.76 23.56 1.61
CA GLN A 38 10.54 24.13 2.16
C GLN A 38 9.27 23.88 1.31
N GLY A 39 9.41 23.53 0.02
CA GLY A 39 8.27 23.29 -0.89
C GLY A 39 7.62 21.90 -0.78
N GLY A 40 8.22 20.96 -0.05
CA GLY A 40 7.72 19.58 0.12
C GLY A 40 6.73 19.37 1.27
N GLY A 41 6.14 20.45 1.77
CA GLY A 41 5.17 20.45 2.86
C GLY A 41 3.87 19.73 2.46
N ARG A 42 3.87 18.42 2.76
CA ARG A 42 2.73 17.50 2.82
C ARG A 42 1.38 18.22 2.87
N LEU A 43 0.59 18.05 1.81
CA LEU A 43 -0.87 18.16 1.84
C LEU A 43 -1.39 17.21 2.93
N TYR A 44 -1.50 17.73 4.16
CA TYR A 44 -2.30 17.14 5.20
C TYR A 44 -3.75 17.27 4.73
N GLY A 45 -4.24 16.24 4.04
CA GLY A 45 -5.67 16.03 3.90
C GLY A 45 -6.24 16.01 5.31
N LYS A 46 -7.10 16.97 5.62
CA LYS A 46 -7.89 16.99 6.86
C LYS A 46 -8.54 15.61 6.98
N GLU A 47 -8.25 14.88 8.04
CA GLU A 47 -9.08 13.76 8.48
C GLU A 47 -10.45 14.36 8.80
N LYS A 48 -11.38 14.20 7.88
CA LYS A 48 -12.75 14.66 8.05
C LYS A 48 -13.51 13.61 8.84
N GLU A 49 -14.23 14.06 9.86
CA GLU A 49 -15.06 13.22 10.72
C GLU A 49 -16.08 12.46 9.88
N VAL A 50 -15.92 11.14 9.80
CA VAL A 50 -16.85 10.27 9.11
C VAL A 50 -17.96 9.89 10.09
N GLU A 51 -19.22 10.13 9.70
CA GLU A 51 -20.38 9.79 10.52
C GLU A 51 -20.56 8.25 10.55
N ILE A 52 -20.38 7.67 11.75
CA ILE A 52 -20.56 6.24 12.00
C ILE A 52 -22.06 5.96 12.20
N ILE A 53 -22.67 5.24 11.26
CA ILE A 53 -24.10 4.94 11.30
C ILE A 53 -24.37 3.74 12.22
N LYS A 54 -23.53 2.70 12.12
CA LYS A 54 -23.78 1.43 12.79
C LYS A 54 -22.48 0.67 13.04
N VAL A 55 -22.40 0.02 14.19
CA VAL A 55 -21.30 -0.87 14.57
C VAL A 55 -21.90 -2.20 15.02
N GLU A 56 -21.60 -3.28 14.30
CA GLU A 56 -21.97 -4.65 14.70
C GLU A 56 -20.72 -5.48 14.97
N THR A 57 -20.68 -6.16 16.11
CA THR A 57 -19.60 -7.11 16.41
C THR A 57 -20.00 -8.51 15.95
N LYS A 58 -19.13 -9.13 15.14
CA LYS A 58 -19.31 -10.48 14.59
C LYS A 58 -18.04 -11.30 14.79
N GLU A 59 -18.20 -12.61 14.78
CA GLU A 59 -17.09 -13.56 14.86
C GLU A 59 -17.17 -14.54 13.69
N ILE A 60 -16.04 -14.78 13.02
CA ILE A 60 -15.91 -15.81 12.01
C ILE A 60 -14.71 -16.70 12.31
N THR A 61 -14.81 -17.97 11.95
CA THR A 61 -13.69 -18.91 12.02
C THR A 61 -13.35 -19.39 10.62
N GLY A 62 -12.07 -19.34 10.26
CA GLY A 62 -11.63 -19.70 8.93
C GLY A 62 -10.11 -19.81 8.77
N GLU A 63 -9.68 -20.09 7.56
CA GLU A 63 -8.29 -20.24 7.16
C GLU A 63 -7.72 -18.90 6.68
N VAL A 64 -6.51 -18.55 7.13
CA VAL A 64 -5.82 -17.35 6.66
C VAL A 64 -5.32 -17.55 5.23
N ILE A 65 -5.85 -16.76 4.29
CA ILE A 65 -5.51 -16.85 2.87
C ILE A 65 -4.60 -15.73 2.37
N SER A 66 -4.53 -14.60 3.07
CA SER A 66 -3.67 -13.48 2.67
C SER A 66 -3.35 -12.52 3.80
N PHE A 67 -2.24 -11.79 3.62
CA PHE A 67 -1.79 -10.68 4.45
C PHE A 67 -1.40 -9.50 3.56
N SER A 68 -1.77 -8.29 3.96
CA SER A 68 -1.34 -7.08 3.24
C SER A 68 -1.03 -5.92 4.19
N PRO A 69 0.20 -5.39 4.21
CA PRO A 69 1.42 -6.00 3.64
C PRO A 69 1.78 -7.31 4.36
N MET A 70 2.72 -8.10 3.81
CA MET A 70 3.07 -9.42 4.37
C MET A 70 3.79 -9.33 5.73
N LYS A 71 4.46 -8.22 6.04
CA LYS A 71 5.04 -7.90 7.34
C LYS A 71 4.24 -6.76 7.96
N ASN A 72 3.92 -6.82 9.25
CA ASN A 72 3.03 -5.84 9.90
C ASN A 72 1.72 -5.63 9.12
N PRO A 73 0.92 -6.70 8.93
CA PRO A 73 -0.26 -6.65 8.08
C PRO A 73 -1.31 -5.67 8.60
N LYS A 74 -1.75 -4.78 7.71
CA LYS A 74 -2.89 -3.89 7.92
C LYS A 74 -4.21 -4.56 7.54
N PHE A 75 -4.13 -5.63 6.75
CA PHE A 75 -5.26 -6.43 6.35
C PHE A 75 -4.94 -7.91 6.47
N ILE A 76 -5.95 -8.68 6.88
CA ILE A 76 -5.94 -10.15 6.90
C ILE A 76 -7.11 -10.67 6.08
N GLY A 77 -6.84 -11.59 5.16
CA GLY A 77 -7.85 -12.32 4.41
C GLY A 77 -8.10 -13.67 5.06
N VAL A 78 -9.36 -14.02 5.29
CA VAL A 78 -9.80 -15.27 5.89
C VAL A 78 -10.86 -15.93 5.01
N ALA A 79 -10.59 -17.15 4.58
CA ALA A 79 -11.57 -18.02 3.93
C ALA A 79 -12.36 -18.78 4.99
N TYR A 80 -13.69 -18.73 4.93
CA TYR A 80 -14.58 -19.42 5.85
C TYR A 80 -15.72 -20.08 5.08
N GLN A 81 -16.39 -21.04 5.70
CA GLN A 81 -17.46 -21.80 5.08
C GLN A 81 -18.77 -21.59 5.84
N VAL A 82 -19.87 -21.39 5.11
CA VAL A 82 -21.23 -21.35 5.66
C VAL A 82 -22.06 -22.38 4.90
N GLY A 83 -22.43 -23.47 5.57
CA GLY A 83 -23.01 -24.64 4.90
C GLY A 83 -22.02 -25.24 3.88
N ASP A 84 -22.45 -25.39 2.63
CA ASP A 84 -21.62 -25.94 1.55
C ASP A 84 -20.90 -24.85 0.72
N VAL A 85 -21.06 -23.57 1.08
CA VAL A 85 -20.51 -22.44 0.31
C VAL A 85 -19.30 -21.83 1.04
N GLY A 86 -18.18 -21.73 0.33
CA GLY A 86 -16.97 -21.04 0.79
C GLY A 86 -16.98 -19.56 0.44
N TYR A 87 -16.55 -18.72 1.36
CA TYR A 87 -16.48 -17.28 1.23
C TYR A 87 -15.11 -16.77 1.66
N ASP A 88 -14.64 -15.72 1.01
CA ASP A 88 -13.42 -15.02 1.37
C ASP A 88 -13.79 -13.65 1.95
N ALA A 89 -13.27 -13.33 3.14
CA ALA A 89 -13.46 -12.03 3.77
C ALA A 89 -12.12 -11.37 4.11
N PHE A 90 -12.06 -10.06 3.89
CA PHE A 90 -10.90 -9.23 4.22
C PHE A 90 -11.25 -8.30 5.38
N PHE A 91 -10.34 -8.23 6.35
CA PHE A 91 -10.49 -7.43 7.55
C PHE A 91 -9.34 -6.46 7.67
N LYS A 92 -9.65 -5.19 7.92
CA LYS A 92 -8.65 -4.23 8.39
C LYS A 92 -8.23 -4.63 9.80
N VAL A 93 -6.95 -4.76 10.05
CA VAL A 93 -6.40 -5.04 11.38
C VAL A 93 -6.42 -3.74 12.18
N ASP A 94 -7.04 -3.77 13.34
CA ASP A 94 -7.01 -2.64 14.27
C ASP A 94 -5.60 -2.44 14.83
N GLU A 95 -5.21 -1.19 15.11
CA GLU A 95 -3.90 -0.88 15.68
C GLU A 95 -3.70 -1.53 17.06
N ASN A 96 -4.80 -1.72 17.80
CA ASN A 96 -4.81 -2.36 19.12
C ASN A 96 -5.42 -3.77 19.08
N VAL A 97 -5.26 -4.47 17.96
CA VAL A 97 -5.78 -5.84 17.82
C VAL A 97 -5.26 -6.74 18.94
N LYS A 98 -6.17 -7.50 19.57
CA LYS A 98 -5.80 -8.51 20.56
C LYS A 98 -5.47 -9.83 19.87
N ILE A 99 -4.24 -10.30 20.04
CA ILE A 99 -3.82 -11.62 19.56
C ILE A 99 -3.95 -12.64 20.70
N VAL A 100 -4.63 -13.77 20.44
CA VAL A 100 -4.87 -14.82 21.43
C VAL A 100 -4.20 -16.12 20.99
N HIS A 101 -3.52 -16.79 21.94
CA HIS A 101 -2.72 -18.01 21.75
C HIS A 101 -1.47 -17.89 20.87
N LYS A 102 -1.11 -16.67 20.48
CA LYS A 102 0.16 -16.29 19.83
C LYS A 102 0.66 -14.99 20.44
N ARG A 103 1.95 -14.69 20.28
CA ARG A 103 2.54 -13.47 20.83
C ARG A 103 2.29 -12.25 19.95
N SER A 104 2.28 -12.47 18.64
CA SER A 104 2.07 -11.42 17.64
C SER A 104 1.38 -11.96 16.40
N LEU A 105 0.91 -11.04 15.55
CA LEU A 105 0.29 -11.37 14.28
C LEU A 105 1.28 -11.99 13.29
N ASP A 106 2.57 -11.70 13.41
CA ASP A 106 3.64 -12.27 12.57
C ASP A 106 3.87 -13.78 12.80
N GLU A 107 3.42 -14.32 13.94
CA GLU A 107 3.47 -15.75 14.21
C GLU A 107 2.37 -16.55 13.50
N ILE A 108 1.35 -15.86 12.97
CA ILE A 108 0.25 -16.44 12.20
C ILE A 108 0.67 -16.49 10.73
N LYS A 109 0.52 -17.66 10.11
CA LYS A 109 0.93 -17.93 8.73
C LYS A 109 -0.26 -18.18 7.82
N LEU A 110 -0.01 -18.10 6.52
CA LEU A 110 -0.97 -18.55 5.51
C LEU A 110 -1.30 -20.02 5.76
N GLY A 111 -2.59 -20.35 5.67
CA GLY A 111 -3.15 -21.66 5.97
C GLY A 111 -3.51 -21.90 7.44
N ASP A 112 -3.07 -21.04 8.37
CA ASP A 112 -3.45 -21.21 9.77
C ASP A 112 -4.96 -20.98 9.94
N MET A 113 -5.57 -21.74 10.84
CA MET A 113 -6.98 -21.54 11.20
C MET A 113 -7.08 -20.59 12.38
N VAL A 114 -7.89 -19.54 12.20
CA VAL A 114 -8.08 -18.47 13.16
C VAL A 114 -9.57 -18.18 13.36
N SER A 115 -9.93 -17.70 14.55
CA SER A 115 -11.18 -16.98 14.76
C SER A 115 -10.91 -15.49 14.79
N VAL A 116 -11.69 -14.72 14.04
CA VAL A 116 -11.60 -13.27 13.94
C VAL A 116 -12.89 -12.66 14.47
N THR A 117 -12.79 -11.93 15.58
CA THR A 117 -13.85 -11.05 16.06
C THR A 117 -13.63 -9.66 15.46
N TYR A 118 -14.61 -9.14 14.73
CA TYR A 118 -14.51 -7.88 14.02
C TYR A 118 -15.74 -7.01 14.22
N ASN A 119 -15.55 -5.71 14.06
CA ASN A 119 -16.63 -4.74 13.99
C ASN A 119 -16.91 -4.42 12.53
N GLU A 120 -18.16 -4.58 12.12
CA GLU A 120 -18.68 -4.10 10.84
C GLU A 120 -19.20 -2.67 11.06
N ILE A 121 -18.49 -1.71 10.49
CA ILE A 121 -18.74 -0.28 10.66
C ILE A 121 -19.29 0.26 9.34
N THR A 122 -20.55 0.67 9.33
CA THR A 122 -21.16 1.34 8.19
C THR A 122 -21.01 2.85 8.36
N GLN A 123 -20.41 3.48 7.36
CA GLN A 123 -20.03 4.89 7.35
C GLN A 123 -20.68 5.61 6.17
N LYS A 124 -21.14 6.85 6.38
CA LYS A 124 -21.64 7.70 5.29
C LYS A 124 -20.50 8.55 4.74
N THR A 125 -20.16 8.36 3.48
CA THR A 125 -19.14 9.17 2.80
C THR A 125 -19.72 10.54 2.41
N GLU A 126 -18.89 11.58 2.23
CA GLU A 126 -19.32 12.95 1.86
C GLU A 126 -20.24 13.00 0.63
N GLY A 127 -20.14 12.03 -0.29
CA GLY A 127 -21.03 11.89 -1.45
C GLY A 127 -22.36 11.18 -1.19
N GLY A 128 -22.74 10.98 0.08
CA GLY A 128 -23.96 10.26 0.48
C GLY A 128 -23.92 8.75 0.29
N ARG A 129 -22.77 8.19 -0.13
CA ARG A 129 -22.60 6.74 -0.33
C ARG A 129 -22.27 6.05 0.98
N GLU A 130 -22.98 4.97 1.27
CA GLU A 130 -22.70 4.10 2.42
C GLU A 130 -21.55 3.16 2.09
N GLN A 131 -20.52 3.16 2.94
CA GLN A 131 -19.40 2.23 2.86
C GLN A 131 -19.37 1.40 4.14
N THR A 132 -19.27 0.08 4.00
CA THR A 132 -19.10 -0.82 5.15
C THR A 132 -17.66 -1.28 5.23
N VAL A 133 -17.05 -1.10 6.39
CA VAL A 133 -15.66 -1.49 6.69
C VAL A 133 -15.65 -2.51 7.79
N ARG A 134 -14.89 -3.59 7.62
CA ARG A 134 -14.72 -4.64 8.63
C ARG A 134 -13.38 -4.48 9.33
N VAL A 135 -13.40 -4.25 10.64
CA VAL A 135 -12.21 -4.00 11.45
C VAL A 135 -12.03 -5.11 12.48
N ALA A 136 -10.99 -5.92 12.35
CA ALA A 136 -10.65 -7.01 13.27
C ALA A 136 -10.15 -6.45 14.60
N LYS A 137 -10.84 -6.81 15.69
CA LYS A 137 -10.50 -6.40 17.07
C LYS A 137 -9.77 -7.50 17.84
N THR A 138 -10.11 -8.76 17.58
CA THR A 138 -9.44 -9.91 18.19
C THR A 138 -9.17 -10.98 17.14
N ILE A 139 -7.95 -11.52 17.12
CA ILE A 139 -7.57 -12.66 16.28
C ILE A 139 -7.08 -13.77 17.21
N ARG A 140 -7.81 -14.88 17.24
CA ARG A 140 -7.49 -16.05 18.04
C ARG A 140 -6.95 -17.16 17.16
N PHE A 141 -5.73 -17.60 17.43
CA PHE A 141 -5.17 -18.78 16.79
C PHE A 141 -5.86 -20.05 17.31
N ILE A 142 -6.27 -20.91 16.37
CA ILE A 142 -6.96 -22.17 16.67
C ILE A 142 -6.03 -23.35 16.39
N LYS A 143 -5.59 -23.50 15.14
CA LYS A 143 -4.72 -24.61 14.72
C LYS A 143 -3.81 -24.19 13.57
N PRO A 144 -2.61 -24.79 13.45
CA PRO A 144 -1.70 -24.49 12.35
C PRO A 144 -2.25 -25.00 11.02
N ALA A 145 -1.72 -24.46 9.93
CA ALA A 145 -1.94 -24.96 8.59
C ALA A 145 -1.68 -26.47 8.54
N THR A 146 -2.74 -27.24 8.30
CA THR A 146 -2.59 -28.65 7.99
C THR A 146 -2.21 -28.70 6.52
N ARG A 147 -1.12 -29.41 6.17
CA ARG A 147 -0.71 -29.62 4.76
C ARG A 147 -1.71 -30.53 4.06
N GLU A 148 -2.96 -30.13 3.97
CA GLU A 148 -3.91 -30.75 3.07
C GLU A 148 -3.96 -29.83 1.85
N VAL A 149 -3.41 -30.34 0.76
CA VAL A 149 -3.60 -29.79 -0.58
C VAL A 149 -5.09 -29.50 -0.70
N ARG A 150 -5.42 -28.22 -0.86
CA ARG A 150 -6.79 -27.72 -1.07
C ARG A 150 -7.56 -28.78 -1.86
N PRO A 151 -8.59 -29.44 -1.32
CA PRO A 151 -9.41 -30.31 -2.13
C PRO A 151 -9.94 -29.40 -3.24
N GLU A 152 -9.48 -29.63 -4.47
CA GLU A 152 -10.04 -28.93 -5.60
C GLU A 152 -11.54 -29.16 -5.52
N LEU A 153 -12.28 -28.06 -5.31
CA LEU A 153 -13.72 -28.03 -5.47
C LEU A 153 -13.99 -28.76 -6.77
N LYS A 154 -14.54 -29.98 -6.68
CA LYS A 154 -14.96 -30.75 -7.85
C LYS A 154 -15.79 -29.78 -8.67
N LYS A 155 -15.24 -29.32 -9.80
CA LYS A 155 -15.96 -28.50 -10.76
C LYS A 155 -17.26 -29.25 -10.98
N SER A 156 -18.36 -28.68 -10.51
CA SER A 156 -19.67 -29.20 -10.86
C SER A 156 -19.72 -29.24 -12.38
N LYS A 157 -20.31 -30.32 -12.92
CA LYS A 157 -20.42 -30.61 -14.37
C LYS A 157 -21.27 -29.58 -15.15
N ALA A 158 -21.33 -28.34 -14.70
CA ALA A 158 -22.08 -27.24 -15.28
C ALA A 158 -21.23 -26.35 -16.21
N SER A 159 -19.89 -26.45 -16.18
CA SER A 159 -19.00 -25.62 -17.01
C SER A 159 -18.48 -26.30 -18.28
N GLU A 160 -18.89 -27.54 -18.56
CA GLU A 160 -18.48 -28.27 -19.78
C GLU A 160 -19.38 -27.95 -21.00
N ASN A 161 -20.56 -27.37 -20.79
CA ASN A 161 -21.52 -27.05 -21.88
C ASN A 161 -21.42 -25.61 -22.42
N LEU A 162 -20.39 -24.84 -22.08
CA LEU A 162 -20.26 -23.41 -22.44
C LEU A 162 -19.03 -23.12 -23.31
N LYS A 163 -18.56 -24.12 -24.08
CA LYS A 163 -17.41 -23.98 -25.00
C LYS A 163 -17.75 -24.06 -26.49
N THR A 164 -19.00 -24.25 -26.89
CA THR A 164 -19.36 -24.47 -28.31
C THR A 164 -19.92 -23.27 -29.06
N ASP A 165 -20.02 -22.08 -28.45
CA ASP A 165 -20.76 -20.97 -29.10
C ASP A 165 -19.89 -19.75 -29.48
N PHE A 166 -18.56 -19.84 -29.38
CA PHE A 166 -17.64 -18.82 -29.91
C PHE A 166 -16.94 -19.32 -31.19
N GLU A 167 -17.74 -19.65 -32.19
CA GLU A 167 -17.27 -19.74 -33.58
C GLU A 167 -17.11 -18.31 -34.12
N ILE A 168 -15.88 -17.82 -34.07
CA ILE A 168 -15.47 -16.51 -34.59
C ILE A 168 -15.72 -16.51 -36.11
N LYS A 169 -16.76 -15.78 -36.55
CA LYS A 169 -16.93 -15.43 -37.96
C LYS A 169 -15.68 -14.69 -38.44
N GLY A 170 -14.97 -15.31 -39.37
CA GLY A 170 -13.73 -14.82 -39.95
C GLY A 170 -13.87 -13.44 -40.58
N TYR A 171 -12.89 -12.59 -40.29
CA TYR A 171 -12.64 -11.36 -41.02
C TYR A 171 -12.11 -11.71 -42.42
N LYS A 172 -12.86 -11.30 -43.44
CA LYS A 172 -12.44 -11.37 -44.84
C LYS A 172 -11.60 -10.12 -45.12
N SER A 173 -10.30 -10.29 -45.27
CA SER A 173 -9.40 -9.30 -45.84
C SER A 173 -9.79 -9.03 -47.30
N VAL A 174 -9.94 -7.76 -47.64
CA VAL A 174 -10.12 -7.28 -49.02
C VAL A 174 -8.81 -6.62 -49.41
N GLU A 175 -8.18 -7.16 -50.45
CA GLU A 175 -7.13 -6.52 -51.26
C GLU A 175 -7.69 -5.37 -52.09
#